data_AF-A0A8X6F143-F1
#
_entry.id   AF-A0A8X6F143-F1
#
_cell.length_a   1.000
_cell.length_b   1.000
_cell.length_c   1.000
_cell.angle_alpha   90.00
_cell.angle_beta   90.00
_cell.angle_gamma   90.00
#
_symmetry.space_group_name_H-M   'P 1'
#
loop_
_entity.id
_entity.type
_entity.pdbx_description
1 polymer ?
#
loop_
_entity_poly.entity_id
_entity_poly.type
_entity_poly.pdbx_seq_one_letter_code
_entity_poly.pdbx_strand_id
1 'polypeptide(L)'
;MTSPWNIGFDKLPSKEPQVNYKYYKPLPRKKRERKLLKARTCPDCEKYYSSNPHHRLQESSRHRDSERPKTPPFFWELDFPEHLEPTDGGEYTFKKRNKYEETFKKYSKTK
;
A
#
# COMPACT_ATOMS: atom_id res chain seq x y z
N MET A 1 12.13 41.32 -5.49
CA MET A 1 12.31 39.87 -5.72
C MET A 1 11.63 39.15 -4.56
N THR A 2 10.43 38.59 -4.76
CA THR A 2 9.71 37.85 -3.73
C THR A 2 10.02 36.36 -3.85
N SER A 3 10.57 35.78 -2.78
CA SER A 3 10.91 34.34 -2.74
C SER A 3 9.67 33.48 -3.02
N PRO A 4 9.80 32.40 -3.82
CA PRO A 4 8.68 31.52 -4.18
C PRO A 4 8.14 30.67 -3.02
N TRP A 5 8.72 30.79 -1.82
CA TRP A 5 8.39 30.01 -0.62
C TRP A 5 7.84 30.91 0.50
N ASN A 6 6.78 31.67 0.23
CA ASN A 6 6.07 32.42 1.28
C ASN A 6 4.98 31.54 1.93
N ILE A 7 5.42 30.54 2.69
CA ILE A 7 4.57 29.66 3.48
C ILE A 7 4.50 30.25 4.90
N GLY A 8 3.60 31.22 5.09
CA GLY A 8 3.36 31.80 6.41
C GLY A 8 2.84 30.72 7.38
N PHE A 9 3.39 30.69 8.59
CA PHE A 9 3.08 29.71 9.65
C PHE A 9 1.56 29.58 9.91
N ASP A 10 0.80 30.66 9.75
CA ASP A 10 -0.66 30.70 9.99
C ASP A 10 -1.51 30.31 8.76
N LYS A 11 -0.90 29.98 7.62
CA LYS A 11 -1.63 29.58 6.42
C LYS A 11 -1.84 28.07 6.43
N LEU A 12 -3.10 27.65 6.52
CA LEU A 12 -3.47 26.25 6.28
C LEU A 12 -2.94 25.84 4.89
N PRO A 13 -2.31 24.66 4.76
CA PRO A 13 -1.91 24.13 3.47
C PRO A 13 -3.13 24.17 2.53
N SER A 14 -2.98 24.80 1.36
CA SER A 14 -3.95 24.68 0.29
C SER A 14 -4.22 23.20 0.04
N LYS A 15 -5.49 22.79 -0.11
CA LYS A 15 -5.91 21.39 -0.28
C LYS A 15 -4.85 20.60 -1.05
N GLU A 16 -4.21 19.67 -0.36
CA GLU A 16 -3.16 18.86 -0.95
C GLU A 16 -3.69 18.18 -2.22
N PRO A 17 -2.89 18.12 -3.30
CA PRO A 17 -3.29 17.40 -4.49
C PRO A 17 -3.59 15.95 -4.09
N GLN A 18 -4.74 15.43 -4.50
CA GLN A 18 -5.12 14.06 -4.20
C GLN A 18 -4.10 13.12 -4.85
N VAL A 19 -3.20 12.57 -4.04
CA VAL A 19 -2.20 11.61 -4.50
C VAL A 19 -2.93 10.37 -4.98
N ASN A 20 -2.81 10.06 -6.27
CA ASN A 20 -3.42 8.87 -6.86
C ASN A 20 -2.58 7.64 -6.47
N TYR A 21 -2.88 7.06 -5.32
CA TYR A 21 -2.25 5.82 -4.91
C TYR A 21 -2.77 4.67 -5.79
N LYS A 22 -1.87 4.05 -6.55
CA LYS A 22 -2.14 2.94 -7.48
C LYS A 22 -3.00 1.81 -6.89
N TYR A 23 -2.90 1.58 -5.59
CA TYR A 23 -3.57 0.48 -4.88
C TYR A 23 -4.72 0.94 -3.98
N TYR A 24 -5.00 2.24 -3.91
CA TYR A 24 -6.08 2.77 -3.09
C TYR A 24 -7.35 2.89 -3.92
N LYS A 25 -8.29 1.97 -3.71
CA LYS A 25 -9.68 2.18 -4.13
C LYS A 25 -10.45 2.73 -2.95
N PRO A 26 -10.78 4.03 -2.92
CA PRO A 26 -11.54 4.60 -1.82
C PRO A 26 -12.91 3.92 -1.75
N LEU A 27 -13.22 3.32 -0.61
CA LEU A 27 -14.57 2.89 -0.31
C LEU A 27 -15.46 4.12 -0.09
N PRO A 28 -16.74 4.07 -0.52
CA PRO A 28 -17.68 5.13 -0.25
C PRO A 28 -17.84 5.32 1.26
N ARG A 29 -17.80 6.59 1.71
CA ARG A 29 -17.97 6.92 3.13
C ARG A 29 -19.43 6.78 3.58
N LYS A 30 -20.39 7.07 2.69
CA LYS A 30 -21.81 7.09 3.04
C LYS A 30 -22.38 5.68 3.20
N LYS A 31 -23.22 5.50 4.22
CA LYS A 31 -23.87 4.20 4.53
C LYS A 31 -24.71 3.68 3.37
N ARG A 32 -25.45 4.54 2.67
CA ARG A 32 -26.30 4.16 1.52
C ARG A 32 -25.45 3.61 0.37
N GLU A 33 -24.38 4.31 0.03
CA GLU A 33 -23.44 3.89 -1.02
C GLU A 33 -22.73 2.58 -0.66
N ARG A 34 -22.33 2.38 0.60
CA ARG A 34 -21.74 1.11 1.07
C ARG A 34 -22.69 -0.07 0.95
N LYS A 35 -24.00 0.12 1.14
CA LYS A 35 -24.99 -0.95 1.00
C LYS A 35 -25.16 -1.44 -0.43
N LEU A 36 -24.88 -0.59 -1.42
CA LEU A 36 -24.95 -0.93 -2.84
C LEU A 36 -23.74 -1.76 -3.31
N LEU A 37 -22.67 -1.82 -2.50
CA LEU A 37 -21.49 -2.61 -2.84
C LEU A 37 -21.79 -4.11 -2.72
N LYS A 38 -21.43 -4.84 -3.77
CA LYS A 38 -21.56 -6.29 -3.84
C LYS A 38 -20.64 -6.97 -2.81
N ALA A 39 -21.21 -7.85 -2.00
CA ALA A 39 -20.43 -8.68 -1.08
C ALA A 39 -19.59 -9.68 -1.89
N ARG A 40 -18.30 -9.78 -1.56
CA ARG A 40 -17.34 -10.72 -2.16
C ARG A 40 -17.11 -11.91 -1.24
N THR A 41 -16.63 -13.01 -1.80
CA THR A 41 -16.24 -14.21 -1.03
C THR A 41 -14.75 -14.08 -0.77
N CYS A 42 -14.34 -14.02 0.50
CA CYS A 42 -12.95 -14.27 0.88
C CYS A 42 -12.85 -15.66 1.52
N PRO A 43 -11.65 -16.24 1.63
CA PRO A 43 -11.46 -17.57 2.24
C PRO A 43 -12.11 -17.69 3.63
N ASP A 44 -12.01 -16.63 4.45
CA ASP A 44 -12.63 -16.60 5.78
C ASP A 44 -14.16 -16.61 5.73
N CYS A 45 -14.75 -15.84 4.81
CA CYS A 45 -16.19 -15.82 4.60
C CYS A 45 -16.69 -17.16 4.07
N GLU A 46 -15.93 -17.78 3.16
CA GLU A 46 -16.26 -19.10 2.63
C GLU A 46 -16.33 -20.13 3.75
N LYS A 47 -15.25 -20.25 4.54
CA LYS A 47 -15.20 -21.15 5.70
C LYS A 47 -16.37 -20.94 6.68
N TYR A 48 -16.73 -19.69 6.97
CA TYR A 48 -17.80 -19.38 7.90
C TYR A 48 -19.21 -19.72 7.35
N TYR A 49 -19.51 -19.34 6.12
CA TYR A 49 -20.84 -19.59 5.54
C TYR A 49 -21.02 -21.02 5.06
N SER A 50 -19.94 -21.79 4.88
CA SER A 50 -20.01 -23.24 4.68
C SER A 50 -20.55 -23.97 5.91
N SER A 51 -20.21 -23.52 7.13
CA SER A 51 -20.75 -24.11 8.37
C SER A 51 -22.08 -23.48 8.79
N ASN A 52 -22.32 -22.22 8.43
CA ASN A 52 -23.54 -21.49 8.75
C ASN A 52 -24.21 -20.95 7.48
N PRO A 53 -24.98 -21.79 6.76
CA PRO A 53 -25.63 -21.37 5.52
C PRO A 53 -26.62 -20.24 5.80
N HIS A 54 -26.49 -19.14 5.03
CA HIS A 54 -27.35 -17.97 5.16
C HIS A 54 -28.04 -17.69 3.82
N HIS A 55 -29.37 -17.57 3.84
CA HIS A 55 -30.20 -17.40 2.64
C HIS A 55 -29.97 -16.04 1.93
N ARG A 56 -29.49 -15.01 2.64
CA ARG A 56 -29.18 -13.69 2.06
C ARG A 56 -27.71 -13.31 2.18
N LEU A 57 -26.86 -13.95 1.37
CA LEU A 57 -25.42 -13.71 1.41
C LEU A 57 -25.03 -12.26 1.09
N GLN A 58 -25.77 -11.56 0.22
CA GLN A 58 -25.43 -10.18 -0.16
C GLN A 58 -25.77 -9.13 0.90
N GLU A 59 -26.79 -9.41 1.72
CA GLU A 59 -27.22 -8.52 2.82
C GLU A 59 -26.44 -8.78 4.11
N SER A 60 -25.71 -9.90 4.17
CA SER A 60 -24.93 -10.31 5.34
C SER A 60 -23.68 -9.46 5.58
N SER A 61 -22.97 -9.75 6.67
CA SER A 61 -21.73 -9.09 7.11
C SER A 61 -20.49 -9.47 6.29
N ARG A 62 -20.65 -9.99 5.07
CA ARG A 62 -19.53 -10.33 4.19
C ARG A 62 -18.70 -9.12 3.78
N HIS A 63 -17.41 -9.35 3.58
CA HIS A 63 -16.49 -8.33 3.08
C HIS A 63 -16.97 -7.78 1.73
N ARG A 64 -17.04 -6.45 1.62
CA ARG A 64 -17.42 -5.72 0.40
C ARG A 64 -16.23 -5.04 -0.28
N ASP A 65 -15.09 -5.00 0.40
CA ASP A 65 -13.88 -4.42 -0.16
C ASP A 65 -13.25 -5.34 -1.22
N SER A 66 -12.51 -4.71 -2.14
CA SER A 66 -11.75 -5.41 -3.15
C SER A 66 -10.58 -6.20 -2.55
N GLU A 67 -10.02 -7.11 -3.36
CA GLU A 67 -8.83 -7.89 -2.99
C GLU A 67 -7.76 -7.01 -2.33
N ARG A 68 -7.19 -7.52 -1.24
CA ARG A 68 -6.06 -6.86 -0.58
C ARG A 68 -4.96 -6.64 -1.63
N PRO A 69 -4.37 -5.44 -1.73
CA PRO A 69 -3.26 -5.24 -2.64
C PRO A 69 -2.14 -6.20 -2.25
N LYS A 70 -1.60 -6.90 -3.25
CA LYS A 70 -0.42 -7.74 -3.02
C LYS A 70 0.70 -6.83 -2.56
N THR A 71 1.28 -7.15 -1.40
CA THR A 71 2.51 -6.50 -0.94
C THR A 71 3.55 -6.66 -2.04
N PRO A 72 4.22 -5.57 -2.48
CA PRO A 72 5.31 -5.67 -3.43
C PRO A 72 6.36 -6.69 -2.96
N PRO A 73 7.07 -7.35 -3.88
CA PRO A 73 8.24 -8.16 -3.51
C PRO A 73 9.17 -7.33 -2.64
N PHE A 74 9.73 -7.95 -1.59
CA PHE A 74 10.73 -7.33 -0.70
C PHE A 74 10.20 -6.18 0.18
N PHE A 75 8.88 -5.92 0.19
CA PHE A 75 8.30 -4.83 0.99
C PHE A 75 8.60 -4.95 2.51
N TRP A 76 8.72 -6.17 3.01
CA TRP A 76 9.04 -6.45 4.42
C TRP A 76 10.50 -6.89 4.63
N GLU A 77 11.30 -6.94 3.57
CA GLU A 77 12.73 -7.26 3.70
C GLU A 77 13.45 -6.00 4.17
N LEU A 78 14.15 -6.13 5.30
CA LEU A 78 14.94 -5.05 5.88
C LEU A 78 16.36 -5.17 5.36
N ASP A 79 16.77 -4.20 4.53
CA ASP A 79 18.16 -4.08 4.09
C ASP A 79 18.98 -3.39 5.16
N PHE A 80 19.27 -4.11 6.24
CA PHE A 80 20.32 -3.68 7.14
C PHE A 80 21.67 -3.97 6.48
N PRO A 81 22.61 -3.02 6.46
CA PRO A 81 23.97 -3.32 6.04
C PRO A 81 24.55 -4.40 6.95
N GLU A 82 24.82 -5.57 6.38
CA GLU A 82 25.29 -6.77 7.09
C GLU A 82 26.68 -6.55 7.72
N HIS A 83 27.46 -5.65 7.11
CA HIS A 83 28.81 -5.31 7.56
C HIS A 83 29.05 -3.80 7.46
N LEU A 84 29.24 -3.15 8.60
CA LEU A 84 29.95 -1.87 8.68
C LEU A 84 31.44 -2.22 8.65
N GLU A 85 32.05 -2.26 7.47
CA GLU A 85 33.51 -2.37 7.40
C GLU A 85 34.09 -0.97 7.72
N PRO A 86 34.89 -0.84 8.81
CA PRO A 86 35.62 0.39 9.06
C PRO A 86 36.64 0.57 7.94
N THR A 87 36.65 1.72 7.28
CA THR A 87 37.81 2.09 6.46
C THR A 87 38.85 2.76 7.36
N ASP A 88 40.12 2.66 6.97
CA ASP A 88 41.26 3.21 7.72
C ASP A 88 41.21 4.75 7.91
N GLY A 89 40.22 5.44 7.32
CA GLY A 89 39.98 6.88 7.44
C GLY A 89 38.68 7.29 8.14
N GLY A 90 37.91 6.35 8.71
CA GLY A 90 36.65 6.65 9.39
C GLY A 90 35.45 6.95 8.46
N GLU A 91 35.60 6.77 7.15
CA GLU A 91 34.50 6.88 6.18
C GLU A 91 33.85 5.52 5.93
N TYR A 92 32.56 5.41 6.21
CA TYR A 92 31.80 4.18 5.91
C TYR A 92 31.45 4.13 4.43
N THR A 93 31.99 3.14 3.69
CA THR A 93 31.62 2.94 2.28
C THR A 93 30.44 1.97 2.18
N PHE A 94 29.32 2.44 1.63
CA PHE A 94 28.17 1.59 1.32
C PHE A 94 28.48 0.76 0.06
N LYS A 95 28.91 -0.51 0.22
CA LYS A 95 28.87 -1.48 -0.88
C LYS A 95 27.39 -1.83 -1.16
N LYS A 96 26.73 -1.05 -2.00
CA LYS A 96 25.36 -1.34 -2.46
C LYS A 96 25.37 -2.57 -3.38
N ARG A 97 25.38 -3.78 -2.82
CA ARG A 97 24.74 -4.92 -3.50
C ARG A 97 23.25 -4.80 -3.26
N ASN A 98 22.61 -3.93 -4.02
CA ASN A 98 21.17 -3.85 -3.98
C ASN A 98 20.62 -5.08 -4.72
N LYS A 99 20.43 -6.19 -3.99
CA LYS A 99 19.89 -7.48 -4.48
C LYS A 99 18.65 -7.29 -5.36
N TYR A 100 17.92 -6.20 -5.13
CA TYR A 100 16.64 -5.91 -5.76
C TYR A 100 16.73 -5.15 -7.09
N GLU A 101 17.87 -4.56 -7.47
CA GLU A 101 17.98 -3.84 -8.76
C GLU A 101 17.84 -4.76 -9.99
N GLU A 102 18.41 -5.96 -9.92
CA GLU A 102 18.34 -6.93 -11.03
C GLU A 102 16.93 -7.51 -11.18
N THR A 103 16.26 -7.78 -10.07
CA THR A 103 14.90 -8.33 -10.07
C THR A 103 13.85 -7.30 -10.51
N PHE A 104 14.01 -6.01 -10.18
CA PHE A 104 13.10 -4.95 -10.62
C PHE A 104 13.18 -4.72 -12.13
N LYS A 105 14.39 -4.74 -12.72
CA LYS A 105 14.61 -4.67 -14.18
C LYS A 105 13.97 -5.85 -14.92
N LYS A 106 13.91 -7.03 -14.28
CA LYS A 106 13.27 -8.22 -14.86
C LYS A 106 11.74 -8.10 -14.83
N TYR A 107 11.16 -7.60 -13.73
CA TYR A 107 9.71 -7.45 -13.56
C TYR A 107 9.10 -6.31 -14.39
N SER A 108 9.87 -5.25 -14.67
CA SER A 108 9.43 -4.14 -15.53
C SER A 108 9.44 -4.48 -17.02
N LYS A 109 10.21 -5.50 -17.43
CA LYS A 109 10.35 -5.95 -18.82
C LYS A 109 9.30 -6.97 -19.27
N THR A 110 8.55 -7.54 -18.32
CA THR A 110 7.53 -8.58 -18.56
C THR A 110 6.09 -8.07 -18.46
N LYS A 111 5.87 -6.76 -18.69
CA LYS A 111 4.54 -6.15 -18.80
C LYS A 111 4.34 -5.52 -20.17
#